data_AF-A0A8S1LBF8-F1
#
_entry.id   AF-A0A8S1LBF8-F1
#
_cell.length_a   1.000
_cell.length_b   1.000
_cell.length_c   1.000
_cell.angle_alpha   90.00
_cell.angle_beta   90.00
_cell.angle_gamma   90.00
#
_symmetry.space_group_name_H-M   'P 1'
#
loop_
_entity.id
_entity.type
_entity.pdbx_description
1 polymer ?
#
loop_
_entity_poly.entity_id
_entity_poly.type
_entity_poly.pdbx_seq_one_letter_code
_entity_poly.pdbx_strand_id
1 'polypeptide(L)'
;MSDQLDQLQEGIVQNEVSENRDQELFDQMASRQYNEKKQNLQIEEEDGGDQNQPVGAISEVVKLDENKKNSVLINKAETKRIVHQAALERKTEAFEQTKSFELHRSTQILQHRQLVDSVWARLQKVVASSDESMKFLTSFMKQRIEQEELQLKYSQTASLNRLFKEFDGRIMQCNYPEFSKAVRTIDSAMERQTDQIKIFITWMQNQTRERLEQEMNNFTNQNRDLINSYNRYKKTLVDLDKDVVKYFNKYDKMYQNITIKGKKPQKDFLRAELKYKQAASKVIVFQREFGTWLLNSWNEIKQLETQRLDLVNHTLLEFQNQVMNVYGKIPQHDSIIGALNGVKVQQEVNNLYSYDFVLTKQELEFIQTEQQQELVKYFQNFQVIDKYAEQSHPLILKQFSAQRDVGTIGKTWIETGIIITVDHYFLTFDGKPTRFSKPENKYPLDGMKMTTRNALELEIQFVIPGLVMDSKKKLLIQFKKSDELEEIMYFLETVGQNKFALN
;
A
#
# COMPACT_ATOMS: atom_id res chain seq x y z
N MET A 1 52.17 -18.04 -8.79
CA MET A 1 51.66 -17.03 -7.83
C MET A 1 50.17 -17.29 -7.67
N SER A 2 49.80 -18.30 -6.90
CA SER A 2 48.44 -18.88 -6.89
C SER A 2 47.77 -18.93 -5.53
N ASP A 3 48.16 -18.10 -4.55
CA ASP A 3 47.62 -18.18 -3.18
C ASP A 3 47.05 -16.84 -2.66
N GLN A 4 46.46 -16.01 -3.53
CA GLN A 4 45.83 -14.74 -3.12
C GLN A 4 44.41 -14.51 -3.67
N LEU A 5 43.72 -15.56 -4.13
CA LEU A 5 42.36 -15.44 -4.67
C LEU A 5 41.27 -16.17 -3.86
N ASP A 6 41.61 -16.84 -2.76
CA ASP A 6 40.65 -17.58 -1.92
C ASP A 6 40.15 -16.80 -0.69
N GLN A 7 40.35 -15.48 -0.62
CA GLN A 7 39.89 -14.64 0.52
C GLN A 7 38.88 -13.54 0.17
N LEU A 8 38.21 -13.60 -0.98
CA LEU A 8 37.13 -12.64 -1.33
C LEU A 8 35.75 -13.29 -1.50
N GLN A 9 35.53 -14.44 -0.84
CA GLN A 9 34.27 -15.19 -0.92
C GLN A 9 33.50 -15.31 0.42
N GLU A 10 33.73 -14.40 1.37
CA GLU A 10 32.89 -14.29 2.57
C GLU A 10 32.46 -12.83 2.76
N GLY A 11 31.25 -12.50 2.30
CA GLY A 11 30.76 -11.13 2.38
C GLY A 11 29.37 -10.87 1.81
N ILE A 12 28.48 -11.87 1.78
CA ILE A 12 27.04 -11.60 1.69
C ILE A 12 26.46 -11.94 3.05
N VAL A 13 26.37 -10.93 3.91
CA VAL A 13 25.53 -10.97 5.10
C VAL A 13 24.09 -11.11 4.60
N GLN A 14 23.58 -12.33 4.65
CA GLN A 14 22.15 -12.59 4.70
C GLN A 14 21.62 -11.86 5.94
N ASN A 15 21.12 -10.64 5.76
CA ASN A 15 20.14 -10.10 6.69
C ASN A 15 18.85 -10.88 6.43
N GLU A 16 18.74 -12.06 7.04
CA GLU A 16 17.46 -12.68 7.33
C GLU A 16 16.68 -11.69 8.22
N VAL A 17 15.88 -10.84 7.58
CA VAL A 17 14.76 -10.22 8.26
C VAL A 17 13.81 -11.37 8.54
N SER A 18 13.86 -11.88 9.78
CA SER A 18 13.02 -12.97 10.26
C SER A 18 11.55 -12.71 9.94
N GLU A 19 11.05 -13.33 8.87
CA GLU A 19 9.62 -13.41 8.53
C GLU A 19 8.80 -14.06 9.66
N ASN A 20 9.47 -14.76 10.59
CA ASN A 20 8.84 -15.40 11.74
C ASN A 20 8.60 -14.45 12.93
N ARG A 21 9.16 -13.24 12.95
CA ARG A 21 9.05 -12.38 14.16
C ARG A 21 7.66 -11.77 14.33
N ASP A 22 6.96 -11.49 13.22
CA ASP A 22 5.58 -10.97 13.24
C ASP A 22 4.57 -12.10 13.48
N GLN A 23 4.85 -13.31 12.98
CA GLN A 23 4.07 -14.52 13.25
C GLN A 23 4.22 -14.96 14.72
N GLU A 24 5.45 -14.96 15.27
CA GLU A 24 5.72 -15.28 16.69
C GLU A 24 5.07 -14.28 17.65
N LEU A 25 5.04 -12.98 17.31
CA LEU A 25 4.36 -11.96 18.12
C LEU A 25 2.85 -12.17 18.12
N PHE A 26 2.30 -12.59 16.98
CA PHE A 26 0.88 -12.91 16.82
C PHE A 26 0.49 -14.21 17.55
N ASP A 27 1.30 -15.26 17.41
CA ASP A 27 1.10 -16.55 18.10
C ASP A 27 1.25 -16.39 19.62
N GLN A 28 2.16 -15.53 20.10
CA GLN A 28 2.23 -15.16 21.53
C GLN A 28 0.99 -14.41 22.03
N MET A 29 0.37 -13.58 21.18
CA MET A 29 -0.88 -12.89 21.53
C MET A 29 -2.09 -13.83 21.50
N ALA A 30 -2.17 -14.75 20.55
CA ALA A 30 -3.21 -15.79 20.48
C ALA A 30 -3.10 -16.80 21.65
N SER A 31 -1.88 -17.19 22.03
CA SER A 31 -1.61 -18.09 23.15
C SER A 31 -2.01 -17.50 24.50
N ARG A 32 -1.81 -16.20 24.72
CA ARG A 32 -2.27 -15.50 25.93
C ARG A 32 -3.80 -15.48 26.04
N GLN A 33 -4.51 -15.31 24.93
CA GLN A 33 -5.98 -15.34 24.90
C GLN A 33 -6.57 -16.73 25.19
N TYR A 34 -5.87 -17.82 24.83
CA TYR A 34 -6.34 -19.18 25.11
C TYR A 34 -6.19 -19.57 26.58
N ASN A 35 -5.11 -19.12 27.24
CA ASN A 35 -4.87 -19.39 28.66
C ASN A 35 -5.77 -18.55 29.60
N GLU A 36 -6.12 -17.31 29.23
CA GLU A 36 -7.09 -16.48 29.99
C GLU A 36 -8.52 -17.04 29.90
N LYS A 37 -8.91 -17.67 28.78
CA LYS A 37 -10.20 -18.35 28.66
C LYS A 37 -10.30 -19.63 29.52
N LYS A 38 -9.21 -20.38 29.69
CA LYS A 38 -9.20 -21.57 30.55
C LYS A 38 -9.27 -21.24 32.04
N GLN A 39 -8.68 -20.13 32.48
CA GLN A 39 -8.76 -19.70 33.88
C GLN A 39 -10.15 -19.20 34.29
N ASN A 40 -10.92 -18.63 33.37
CA ASN A 40 -12.29 -18.17 33.66
C ASN A 40 -13.36 -19.28 33.59
N LEU A 41 -13.03 -20.48 33.07
CA LEU A 41 -13.97 -21.61 32.93
C LEU A 41 -13.87 -22.63 34.07
N GLN A 42 -13.01 -22.41 35.07
CA GLN A 42 -12.85 -23.32 36.22
C GLN A 42 -13.40 -22.75 37.55
N ILE A 43 -14.12 -21.62 37.52
CA ILE A 43 -14.63 -20.97 38.75
C ILE A 43 -16.15 -21.09 38.93
N GLU A 44 -16.91 -21.58 37.95
CA GLU A 44 -18.36 -21.76 38.09
C GLU A 44 -18.76 -23.24 37.98
N GLU A 45 -18.63 -23.98 39.07
CA GLU A 45 -19.45 -25.17 39.38
C GLU A 45 -19.26 -25.53 40.86
N GLU A 46 -20.22 -25.09 41.69
CA GLU A 46 -20.71 -25.67 42.97
C GLU A 46 -21.35 -24.56 43.83
N ASP A 47 -22.68 -24.46 43.88
CA ASP A 47 -23.50 -25.02 44.98
C ASP A 47 -24.96 -24.51 44.99
N GLY A 48 -25.92 -25.46 44.95
CA GLY A 48 -27.10 -25.52 45.83
C GLY A 48 -28.35 -24.63 45.62
N GLY A 49 -29.43 -25.25 45.08
CA GLY A 49 -30.62 -25.54 45.92
C GLY A 49 -31.86 -24.61 45.91
N ASP A 50 -32.71 -24.77 44.88
CA ASP A 50 -34.18 -24.99 44.87
C ASP A 50 -35.09 -24.66 46.09
N GLN A 51 -36.19 -23.89 45.87
CA GLN A 51 -37.63 -24.29 46.05
C GLN A 51 -38.67 -23.14 46.27
N ASN A 52 -39.78 -23.28 45.51
CA ASN A 52 -41.20 -22.96 45.79
C ASN A 52 -41.85 -21.57 45.53
N GLN A 53 -42.68 -21.56 44.47
CA GLN A 53 -43.92 -20.78 44.24
C GLN A 53 -45.10 -21.24 45.16
N PRO A 54 -46.37 -20.75 45.08
CA PRO A 54 -46.95 -19.44 44.69
C PRO A 54 -48.09 -18.91 45.63
N VAL A 55 -48.53 -17.66 45.38
CA VAL A 55 -49.91 -17.08 45.44
C VAL A 55 -50.81 -17.31 46.68
N GLY A 56 -51.19 -16.20 47.32
CA GLY A 56 -52.38 -16.08 48.18
C GLY A 56 -52.98 -14.67 48.12
N ALA A 57 -54.21 -14.56 47.64
CA ALA A 57 -54.98 -13.33 47.53
C ALA A 57 -55.82 -13.09 48.80
N ILE A 58 -55.83 -11.88 49.36
CA ILE A 58 -56.97 -11.34 50.13
C ILE A 58 -57.09 -9.83 49.87
N SER A 59 -58.28 -9.47 49.41
CA SER A 59 -58.78 -8.12 49.19
C SER A 59 -59.04 -7.38 50.50
N GLU A 60 -58.72 -6.10 50.56
CA GLU A 60 -59.49 -5.15 51.38
C GLU A 60 -59.67 -3.83 50.61
N VAL A 61 -60.93 -3.41 50.56
CA VAL A 61 -61.45 -2.28 49.79
C VAL A 61 -61.49 -1.04 50.68
N VAL A 62 -61.59 0.13 50.04
CA VAL A 62 -61.99 1.45 50.58
C VAL A 62 -60.81 2.21 51.23
N LYS A 63 -60.31 3.36 50.73
CA LYS A 63 -61.01 4.58 50.29
C LYS A 63 -60.22 5.33 49.22
N LEU A 64 -60.97 5.89 48.26
CA LEU A 64 -60.55 6.97 47.37
C LEU A 64 -60.27 8.22 48.20
N ASP A 65 -58.99 8.56 48.36
CA ASP A 65 -58.57 9.94 48.59
C ASP A 65 -58.12 10.52 47.24
N GLU A 66 -59.07 11.11 46.53
CA GLU A 66 -58.81 12.04 45.45
C GLU A 66 -58.18 13.31 46.06
N ASN A 67 -56.84 13.36 46.12
CA ASN A 67 -56.05 14.59 45.98
C ASN A 67 -54.56 14.31 46.21
N LYS A 68 -53.91 13.70 45.22
CA LYS A 68 -52.48 13.95 44.98
C LYS A 68 -52.28 14.12 43.48
N LYS A 69 -51.91 15.35 43.08
CA LYS A 69 -51.17 15.61 41.86
C LYS A 69 -50.06 14.56 41.78
N ASN A 70 -50.15 13.65 40.83
CA ASN A 70 -49.06 12.79 40.42
C ASN A 70 -47.94 13.67 39.84
N SER A 71 -47.18 14.34 40.71
CA SER A 71 -45.80 14.64 40.37
C SER A 71 -45.11 13.29 40.39
N VAL A 72 -44.82 12.76 39.20
CA VAL A 72 -43.85 11.68 39.05
C VAL A 72 -42.57 12.20 39.67
N LEU A 73 -42.34 11.87 40.95
CA LEU A 73 -41.08 12.08 41.63
C LEU A 73 -40.13 11.05 41.03
N ILE A 74 -39.62 11.36 39.84
CA ILE A 74 -38.56 10.61 39.20
C ILE A 74 -37.41 10.59 40.20
N ASN A 75 -37.10 9.41 40.72
CA ASN A 75 -36.02 9.21 41.66
C ASN A 75 -34.71 9.57 40.96
N LYS A 76 -34.19 10.77 41.24
CA LYS A 76 -32.98 11.31 40.57
C LYS A 76 -31.79 10.35 40.64
N ALA A 77 -31.67 9.54 41.68
CA ALA A 77 -30.60 8.55 41.81
C ALA A 77 -30.76 7.36 40.85
N GLU A 78 -31.99 6.92 40.62
CA GLU A 78 -32.32 5.82 39.72
C GLU A 78 -32.12 6.24 38.27
N THR A 79 -32.57 7.44 37.88
CA THR A 79 -32.34 7.94 36.52
C THR A 79 -30.86 8.19 36.23
N LYS A 80 -30.08 8.65 37.22
CA LYS A 80 -28.62 8.75 37.10
C LYS A 80 -27.98 7.39 36.80
N ARG A 81 -28.40 6.33 37.49
CA ARG A 81 -27.89 4.97 37.25
C ARG A 81 -28.25 4.48 35.85
N ILE A 82 -29.49 4.69 35.41
CA ILE A 82 -29.97 4.31 34.08
C ILE A 82 -29.18 5.03 32.98
N VAL A 83 -28.97 6.36 33.11
CA VAL A 83 -28.22 7.15 32.12
C VAL A 83 -26.74 6.73 32.07
N HIS A 84 -26.11 6.46 33.22
CA HIS A 84 -24.74 5.98 33.27
C HIS A 84 -24.61 4.58 32.63
N GLN A 85 -25.55 3.69 32.91
CA GLN A 85 -25.59 2.34 32.34
C GLN A 85 -25.78 2.39 30.81
N ALA A 86 -26.72 3.19 30.32
CA ALA A 86 -26.94 3.39 28.89
C ALA A 86 -25.71 4.00 28.18
N ALA A 87 -24.99 4.91 28.84
CA ALA A 87 -23.75 5.47 28.30
C ALA A 87 -22.62 4.42 28.25
N LEU A 88 -22.55 3.51 29.23
CA LEU A 88 -21.59 2.41 29.23
C LEU A 88 -21.89 1.40 28.12
N GLU A 89 -23.16 1.01 27.95
CA GLU A 89 -23.61 0.09 26.89
C GLU A 89 -23.26 0.62 25.49
N ARG A 90 -23.53 1.91 25.23
CA ARG A 90 -23.13 2.57 23.97
C ARG A 90 -21.62 2.56 23.74
N LYS A 91 -20.81 2.69 24.80
CA LYS A 91 -19.35 2.61 24.70
C LYS A 91 -18.87 1.20 24.41
N THR A 92 -19.48 0.19 25.05
CA THR A 92 -19.23 -1.23 24.78
C THR A 92 -19.58 -1.56 23.33
N GLU A 93 -20.75 -1.13 22.86
CA GLU A 93 -21.17 -1.32 21.47
C GLU A 93 -20.19 -0.66 20.48
N ALA A 94 -19.83 0.62 20.68
CA ALA A 94 -18.87 1.31 19.83
C ALA A 94 -17.50 0.65 19.82
N PHE A 95 -17.04 0.14 20.96
CA PHE A 95 -15.78 -0.58 21.06
C PHE A 95 -15.81 -1.88 20.25
N GLU A 96 -16.84 -2.71 20.41
CA GLU A 96 -16.97 -3.96 19.66
C GLU A 96 -17.14 -3.72 18.15
N GLN A 97 -17.89 -2.68 17.76
CA GLN A 97 -17.96 -2.26 16.36
C GLN A 97 -16.58 -1.89 15.80
N THR A 98 -15.82 -1.09 16.55
CA THR A 98 -14.46 -0.66 16.18
C THR A 98 -13.49 -1.83 16.09
N LYS A 99 -13.54 -2.75 17.06
CA LYS A 99 -12.69 -3.94 17.11
C LYS A 99 -12.99 -4.90 15.96
N SER A 100 -14.27 -5.11 15.65
CA SER A 100 -14.68 -5.90 14.48
C SER A 100 -14.22 -5.25 13.17
N PHE A 101 -14.30 -3.92 13.06
CA PHE A 101 -13.76 -3.19 11.92
C PHE A 101 -12.23 -3.36 11.82
N GLU A 102 -11.48 -3.22 12.92
CA GLU A 102 -10.02 -3.36 12.90
C GLU A 102 -9.59 -4.75 12.45
N LEU A 103 -10.24 -5.80 12.96
CA LEU A 103 -9.97 -7.18 12.54
C LEU A 103 -10.20 -7.34 11.03
N HIS A 104 -11.36 -6.92 10.55
CA HIS A 104 -11.69 -7.00 9.12
C HIS A 104 -10.72 -6.19 8.25
N ARG A 105 -10.44 -4.94 8.65
CA ARG A 105 -9.49 -4.05 7.98
C ARG A 105 -8.11 -4.70 7.91
N SER A 106 -7.58 -5.19 9.02
CA SER A 106 -6.25 -5.79 9.09
C SER A 106 -6.12 -6.97 8.11
N THR A 107 -7.14 -7.86 8.07
CA THR A 107 -7.19 -8.96 7.10
C THR A 107 -7.17 -8.47 5.66
N GLN A 108 -8.02 -7.50 5.30
CA GLN A 108 -8.10 -6.97 3.94
C GLN A 108 -6.79 -6.29 3.51
N ILE A 109 -6.16 -5.53 4.42
CA ILE A 109 -4.89 -4.86 4.17
C ILE A 109 -3.76 -5.88 3.98
N LEU A 110 -3.73 -6.94 4.79
CA LEU A 110 -2.76 -8.01 4.66
C LEU A 110 -2.90 -8.74 3.32
N GLN A 111 -4.12 -9.13 2.95
CA GLN A 111 -4.41 -9.79 1.68
C GLN A 111 -3.99 -8.94 0.49
N HIS A 112 -4.34 -7.65 0.50
CA HIS A 112 -3.92 -6.71 -0.54
C HIS A 112 -2.39 -6.62 -0.63
N ARG A 113 -1.70 -6.50 0.50
CA ARG A 113 -0.23 -6.42 0.55
C ARG A 113 0.44 -7.68 0.02
N GLN A 114 -0.04 -8.85 0.43
CA GLN A 114 0.48 -10.14 -0.03
C GLN A 114 0.35 -10.28 -1.56
N LEU A 115 -0.80 -9.88 -2.10
CA LEU A 115 -1.02 -9.87 -3.54
C LEU A 115 -0.07 -8.91 -4.26
N VAL A 116 0.08 -7.67 -3.76
CA VAL A 116 1.03 -6.70 -4.33
C VAL A 116 2.46 -7.23 -4.32
N ASP A 117 2.91 -7.77 -3.18
CA ASP A 117 4.26 -8.30 -3.01
C ASP A 117 4.49 -9.53 -3.93
N SER A 118 3.49 -10.40 -4.08
CA SER A 118 3.53 -11.57 -4.96
C SER A 118 3.65 -11.20 -6.43
N VAL A 119 2.80 -10.27 -6.91
CA VAL A 119 2.85 -9.76 -8.29
C VAL A 119 4.19 -9.11 -8.55
N TRP A 120 4.64 -8.23 -7.65
CA TRP A 120 5.93 -7.55 -7.78
C TRP A 120 7.11 -8.54 -7.85
N ALA A 121 7.15 -9.55 -6.99
CA ALA A 121 8.21 -10.55 -6.98
C ALA A 121 8.30 -11.32 -8.32
N ARG A 122 7.17 -11.64 -8.93
CA ARG A 122 7.14 -12.34 -10.23
C ARG A 122 7.56 -11.43 -11.38
N LEU A 123 7.11 -10.18 -11.39
CA LEU A 123 7.61 -9.18 -12.35
C LEU A 123 9.14 -9.04 -12.26
N GLN A 124 9.67 -8.94 -11.04
CA GLN A 124 11.12 -8.85 -10.81
C GLN A 124 11.88 -10.10 -11.24
N LYS A 125 11.29 -11.29 -11.10
CA LYS A 125 11.89 -12.53 -11.60
C LYS A 125 12.06 -12.52 -13.12
N VAL A 126 11.05 -12.03 -13.85
CA VAL A 126 11.11 -11.90 -15.31
C VAL A 126 12.16 -10.86 -15.72
N VAL A 127 12.18 -9.71 -15.04
CA VAL A 127 13.18 -8.66 -15.27
C VAL A 127 14.60 -9.16 -15.02
N ALA A 128 14.83 -9.91 -13.94
CA ALA A 128 16.13 -10.49 -13.62
C ALA A 128 16.60 -11.48 -14.71
N SER A 129 15.70 -12.32 -15.23
CA SER A 129 16.02 -13.22 -16.34
C SER A 129 16.42 -12.46 -17.61
N SER A 130 15.77 -11.32 -17.85
CA SER A 130 16.01 -10.47 -19.02
C SER A 130 17.34 -9.72 -18.91
N ASP A 131 17.67 -9.21 -17.71
CA ASP A 131 18.95 -8.59 -17.38
C ASP A 131 20.13 -9.58 -17.55
N GLU A 132 19.97 -10.81 -17.06
CA GLU A 132 20.99 -11.86 -17.22
C GLU A 132 21.22 -12.25 -18.69
N SER A 133 20.13 -12.33 -19.47
CA SER A 133 20.21 -12.61 -20.90
C SER A 133 20.96 -11.52 -21.67
N MET A 134 20.81 -10.25 -21.28
CA MET A 134 21.55 -9.13 -21.87
C MET A 134 23.04 -9.17 -21.52
N LYS A 135 23.40 -9.51 -20.28
CA LYS A 135 24.79 -9.69 -19.87
C LYS A 135 25.45 -10.81 -20.67
N PHE A 136 24.76 -11.93 -20.83
CA PHE A 136 25.23 -13.05 -21.64
C PHE A 136 25.47 -12.64 -23.10
N LEU A 137 24.51 -11.96 -23.73
CA LEU A 137 24.65 -11.50 -25.12
C LEU A 137 25.82 -10.53 -25.30
N THR A 138 25.99 -9.59 -24.35
CA THR A 138 27.11 -8.66 -24.35
C THR A 138 28.45 -9.38 -24.22
N SER A 139 28.53 -10.36 -23.33
CA SER A 139 29.71 -11.21 -23.15
C SER A 139 30.04 -12.02 -24.42
N PHE A 140 29.01 -12.61 -25.04
CA PHE A 140 29.15 -13.30 -26.31
C PHE A 140 29.74 -12.39 -27.40
N MET A 141 29.25 -11.16 -27.52
CA MET A 141 29.79 -10.20 -28.50
C MET A 141 31.25 -9.84 -28.23
N LYS A 142 31.65 -9.68 -26.97
CA LYS A 142 33.07 -9.45 -26.58
C LYS A 142 33.95 -10.61 -27.01
N GLN A 143 33.56 -11.84 -26.67
CA GLN A 143 34.31 -13.02 -27.05
C GLN A 143 34.38 -13.19 -28.57
N ARG A 144 33.30 -12.86 -29.30
CA ARG A 144 33.32 -12.93 -30.76
C ARG A 144 34.28 -11.93 -31.38
N ILE A 145 34.30 -10.69 -30.87
CA ILE A 145 35.27 -9.68 -31.29
C ILE A 145 36.71 -10.18 -31.10
N GLU A 146 37.03 -10.75 -29.94
CA GLU A 146 38.37 -11.31 -29.66
C GLU A 146 38.76 -12.43 -30.63
N GLN A 147 37.81 -13.31 -30.97
CA GLN A 147 38.04 -14.37 -31.96
C GLN A 147 38.36 -13.82 -33.35
N GLU A 148 37.60 -12.82 -33.80
CA GLU A 148 37.78 -12.18 -35.11
C GLU A 148 39.12 -11.41 -35.17
N GLU A 149 39.50 -10.74 -34.08
CA GLU A 149 40.81 -10.08 -33.96
C GLU A 149 41.98 -11.07 -34.03
N LEU A 150 41.83 -12.25 -33.43
CA LEU A 150 42.82 -13.33 -33.55
C LEU A 150 42.90 -13.84 -35.01
N GLN A 151 41.77 -14.07 -35.66
CA GLN A 151 41.72 -14.48 -37.07
C GLN A 151 42.37 -13.45 -37.99
N LEU A 152 42.16 -12.16 -37.71
CA LEU A 152 42.78 -11.06 -38.43
C LEU A 152 44.32 -11.11 -38.31
N LYS A 153 44.85 -11.34 -37.10
CA LYS A 153 46.30 -11.46 -36.87
C LYS A 153 46.91 -12.62 -37.66
N TYR A 154 46.25 -13.79 -37.69
CA TYR A 154 46.73 -14.92 -38.49
C TYR A 154 46.71 -14.62 -39.99
N SER A 155 45.62 -14.03 -40.49
CA SER A 155 45.44 -13.73 -41.91
C SER A 155 46.46 -12.72 -42.45
N GLN A 156 46.88 -11.74 -41.64
CA GLN A 156 47.91 -10.76 -42.01
C GLN A 156 49.32 -11.35 -42.15
N THR A 157 49.58 -12.50 -41.51
CA THR A 157 50.90 -13.15 -41.55
C THR A 157 51.05 -14.17 -42.68
N ALA A 158 49.93 -14.64 -43.25
CA ALA A 158 49.89 -15.63 -44.32
C ALA A 158 49.74 -14.95 -45.69
N SER A 159 50.81 -14.94 -46.50
CA SER A 159 50.76 -14.50 -47.91
C SER A 159 51.41 -15.54 -48.79
N LEU A 160 50.66 -16.05 -49.77
CA LEU A 160 51.15 -17.02 -50.74
C LEU A 160 52.11 -16.38 -51.73
N ASN A 161 52.08 -15.05 -51.91
CA ASN A 161 53.09 -14.33 -52.68
C ASN A 161 54.51 -14.49 -52.14
N ARG A 162 54.69 -14.89 -50.86
CA ARG A 162 56.02 -15.26 -50.34
C ARG A 162 56.66 -16.43 -51.09
N LEU A 163 55.85 -17.38 -51.62
CA LEU A 163 56.32 -18.49 -52.46
C LEU A 163 57.09 -18.02 -53.70
N PHE A 164 56.81 -16.82 -54.22
CA PHE A 164 57.49 -16.25 -55.40
C PHE A 164 58.61 -15.26 -55.05
N LYS A 165 58.78 -14.91 -53.77
CA LYS A 165 59.88 -14.06 -53.32
C LYS A 165 61.13 -14.87 -52.96
N GLU A 166 60.95 -16.13 -52.55
CA GLU A 166 62.04 -17.03 -52.14
C GLU A 166 62.69 -17.76 -53.33
N PHE A 167 61.96 -17.97 -54.43
CA PHE A 167 62.52 -18.36 -55.72
C PHE A 167 62.83 -17.09 -56.54
N ASP A 168 63.83 -17.11 -57.43
CA ASP A 168 64.10 -15.99 -58.34
C ASP A 168 62.83 -15.65 -59.12
N GLY A 169 62.08 -14.65 -58.63
CA GLY A 169 60.67 -14.43 -58.97
C GLY A 169 60.44 -14.16 -60.45
N ARG A 170 61.51 -13.87 -61.21
CA ARG A 170 61.51 -13.74 -62.66
C ARG A 170 61.37 -15.09 -63.37
N ILE A 171 61.99 -16.16 -62.85
CA ILE A 171 61.98 -17.50 -63.46
C ILE A 171 60.59 -18.14 -63.34
N MET A 172 59.97 -18.10 -62.16
CA MET A 172 58.63 -18.67 -61.94
C MET A 172 57.52 -17.90 -62.67
N GLN A 173 57.61 -16.57 -62.75
CA GLN A 173 56.64 -15.75 -63.49
C GLN A 173 56.71 -15.96 -65.01
N CYS A 174 57.90 -16.26 -65.55
CA CYS A 174 58.07 -16.59 -66.97
C CYS A 174 57.65 -18.03 -67.30
N ASN A 175 57.87 -18.98 -66.39
CA ASN A 175 57.57 -20.39 -66.63
C ASN A 175 56.10 -20.77 -66.40
N TYR A 176 55.40 -20.08 -65.48
CA TYR A 176 54.00 -20.40 -65.11
C TYR A 176 53.12 -19.14 -64.92
N PRO A 177 52.86 -18.36 -65.99
CA PRO A 177 52.18 -17.07 -65.90
C PRO A 177 50.75 -17.17 -65.34
N GLU A 178 49.95 -18.14 -65.79
CA GLU A 178 48.56 -18.31 -65.31
C GLU A 178 48.49 -18.79 -63.86
N PHE A 179 49.43 -19.64 -63.42
CA PHE A 179 49.51 -20.04 -62.01
C PHE A 179 49.93 -18.87 -61.11
N SER A 180 50.91 -18.07 -61.54
CA SER A 180 51.30 -16.85 -60.81
C SER A 180 50.13 -15.86 -60.70
N LYS A 181 49.36 -15.69 -61.79
CA LYS A 181 48.13 -14.89 -61.80
C LYS A 181 47.07 -15.45 -60.85
N ALA A 182 46.89 -16.77 -60.81
CA ALA A 182 45.98 -17.42 -59.87
C ALA A 182 46.39 -17.18 -58.41
N VAL A 183 47.67 -17.34 -58.06
CA VAL A 183 48.13 -17.07 -56.68
C VAL A 183 47.99 -15.59 -56.29
N ARG A 184 48.28 -14.65 -57.20
CA ARG A 184 48.01 -13.22 -56.95
C ARG A 184 46.52 -12.95 -56.73
N THR A 185 45.65 -13.64 -57.48
CA THR A 185 44.19 -13.53 -57.32
C THR A 185 43.75 -14.06 -55.96
N ILE A 186 44.33 -15.18 -55.49
CA ILE A 186 44.09 -15.72 -54.16
C ILE A 186 44.53 -14.73 -53.07
N ASP A 187 45.75 -14.20 -53.16
CA ASP A 187 46.26 -13.20 -52.19
C ASP A 187 45.38 -11.93 -52.17
N SER A 188 44.96 -11.42 -53.34
CA SER A 188 44.03 -10.27 -53.43
C SER A 188 42.65 -10.59 -52.84
N ALA A 189 42.17 -11.82 -52.97
CA ALA A 189 40.91 -12.24 -52.34
C ALA A 189 41.05 -12.33 -50.81
N MET A 190 42.18 -12.85 -50.32
CA MET A 190 42.48 -12.91 -48.88
C MET A 190 42.65 -11.51 -48.26
N GLU A 191 43.28 -10.56 -48.97
CA GLU A 191 43.36 -9.16 -48.54
C GLU A 191 41.97 -8.53 -48.41
N ARG A 192 41.11 -8.69 -49.43
CA ARG A 192 39.73 -8.18 -49.39
C ARG A 192 38.93 -8.77 -48.22
N GLN A 193 39.06 -10.07 -47.98
CA GLN A 193 38.41 -10.72 -46.84
C GLN A 193 38.96 -10.20 -45.50
N THR A 194 40.27 -9.98 -45.40
CA THR A 194 40.92 -9.38 -44.22
C THR A 194 40.38 -7.98 -43.93
N ASP A 195 40.15 -7.16 -44.97
CA ASP A 195 39.55 -5.83 -44.80
C ASP A 195 38.07 -5.90 -44.42
N GLN A 196 37.31 -6.87 -44.96
CA GLN A 196 35.94 -7.13 -44.52
C GLN A 196 35.86 -7.55 -43.05
N ILE A 197 36.78 -8.40 -42.58
CA ILE A 197 36.89 -8.79 -41.16
C ILE A 197 37.17 -7.57 -40.28
N LYS A 198 38.07 -6.66 -40.69
CA LYS A 198 38.32 -5.41 -39.94
C LYS A 198 37.05 -4.57 -39.80
N ILE A 199 36.33 -4.36 -40.91
CA ILE A 199 35.07 -3.60 -40.93
C ILE A 199 34.05 -4.25 -40.00
N PHE A 200 33.95 -5.58 -40.03
CA PHE A 200 33.04 -6.34 -39.18
C PHE A 200 33.38 -6.23 -37.70
N ILE A 201 34.66 -6.31 -37.33
CA ILE A 201 35.12 -6.07 -35.94
C ILE A 201 34.73 -4.67 -35.48
N THR A 202 35.02 -3.63 -36.27
CA THR A 202 34.66 -2.25 -35.92
C THR A 202 33.14 -2.07 -35.80
N TRP A 203 32.36 -2.72 -36.68
CA TRP A 203 30.91 -2.72 -36.59
C TRP A 203 30.42 -3.40 -35.30
N MET A 204 30.92 -4.59 -34.95
CA MET A 204 30.53 -5.28 -33.72
C MET A 204 30.89 -4.48 -32.47
N GLN A 205 32.07 -3.83 -32.46
CA GLN A 205 32.50 -2.97 -31.36
C GLN A 205 31.56 -1.76 -31.18
N ASN A 206 31.32 -1.01 -32.25
CA ASN A 206 30.66 0.31 -32.16
C ASN A 206 29.13 0.26 -32.29
N GLN A 207 28.59 -0.60 -33.15
CA GLN A 207 27.15 -0.62 -33.47
C GLN A 207 26.37 -1.62 -32.62
N THR A 208 27.03 -2.66 -32.14
CA THR A 208 26.38 -3.77 -31.44
C THR A 208 26.72 -3.78 -29.95
N ARG A 209 28.01 -3.90 -29.59
CA ARG A 209 28.41 -4.01 -28.19
C ARG A 209 28.05 -2.78 -27.38
N GLU A 210 28.45 -1.58 -27.84
CA GLU A 210 28.16 -0.34 -27.13
C GLU A 210 26.66 -0.08 -27.00
N ARG A 211 25.88 -0.37 -28.04
CA ARG A 211 24.41 -0.20 -28.04
C ARG A 211 23.73 -1.16 -27.06
N LEU A 212 24.14 -2.44 -27.03
CA LEU A 212 23.65 -3.43 -26.07
C LEU A 212 24.05 -3.08 -24.63
N GLU A 213 25.28 -2.59 -24.41
CA GLU A 213 25.77 -2.15 -23.10
C GLU A 213 25.00 -0.92 -22.60
N GLN A 214 24.75 0.06 -23.47
CA GLN A 214 23.94 1.23 -23.14
C GLN A 214 22.51 0.85 -22.76
N GLU A 215 21.86 -0.01 -23.56
CA GLU A 215 20.50 -0.46 -23.27
C GLU A 215 20.43 -1.29 -21.99
N MET A 216 21.38 -2.21 -21.79
CA MET A 216 21.49 -2.97 -20.53
C MET A 216 21.59 -2.02 -19.34
N ASN A 217 22.48 -1.02 -19.39
CA ASN A 217 22.63 -0.06 -18.31
C ASN A 217 21.34 0.76 -18.08
N ASN A 218 20.66 1.19 -19.15
CA ASN A 218 19.40 1.91 -19.04
C ASN A 218 18.32 1.05 -18.36
N PHE A 219 18.16 -0.19 -18.81
CA PHE A 219 17.21 -1.15 -18.27
C PHE A 219 17.49 -1.45 -16.78
N THR A 220 18.75 -1.74 -16.42
CA THR A 220 19.16 -1.99 -15.03
C THR A 220 18.90 -0.75 -14.15
N ASN A 221 19.21 0.46 -14.64
CA ASN A 221 19.01 1.70 -13.88
C ASN A 221 17.53 1.99 -13.64
N GLN A 222 16.69 1.88 -14.67
CA GLN A 222 15.24 2.08 -14.53
C GLN A 222 14.63 1.03 -13.60
N ASN A 223 15.02 -0.24 -13.72
CA ASN A 223 14.53 -1.26 -12.80
C ASN A 223 14.96 -0.98 -11.34
N ARG A 224 16.19 -0.49 -11.12
CA ARG A 224 16.66 -0.09 -9.79
C ARG A 224 15.79 1.03 -9.20
N ASP A 225 15.37 1.99 -10.00
CA ASP A 225 14.49 3.08 -9.54
C ASP A 225 13.10 2.57 -9.16
N LEU A 226 12.58 1.57 -9.88
CA LEU A 226 11.34 0.88 -9.52
C LEU A 226 11.48 0.08 -8.21
N ILE A 227 12.58 -0.66 -8.02
CA ILE A 227 12.89 -1.37 -6.75
C ILE A 227 12.98 -0.39 -5.58
N ASN A 228 13.66 0.74 -5.77
CA ASN A 228 13.77 1.77 -4.75
C ASN A 228 12.40 2.36 -4.39
N SER A 229 11.55 2.58 -5.39
CA SER A 229 10.19 3.08 -5.20
C SER A 229 9.34 2.08 -4.41
N TYR A 230 9.36 0.79 -4.79
CA TYR A 230 8.70 -0.29 -4.06
C TYR A 230 9.08 -0.32 -2.58
N ASN A 231 10.38 -0.25 -2.28
CA ASN A 231 10.88 -0.27 -0.91
C ASN A 231 10.44 0.96 -0.11
N ARG A 232 10.33 2.14 -0.75
CA ARG A 232 9.78 3.34 -0.11
C ARG A 232 8.31 3.14 0.26
N TYR A 233 7.48 2.63 -0.65
CA TYR A 233 6.07 2.32 -0.34
C TYR A 233 5.94 1.33 0.83
N LYS A 234 6.73 0.24 0.84
CA LYS A 234 6.72 -0.72 1.97
C LYS A 234 7.09 -0.06 3.29
N LYS A 235 8.13 0.76 3.31
CA LYS A 235 8.57 1.48 4.51
C LYS A 235 7.50 2.46 5.01
N THR A 236 6.92 3.26 4.13
CA THR A 236 5.86 4.21 4.49
C THR A 236 4.63 3.49 5.04
N LEU A 237 4.23 2.36 4.46
CA LEU A 237 3.13 1.54 5.01
C LEU A 237 3.42 1.07 6.44
N VAL A 238 4.63 0.56 6.70
CA VAL A 238 5.05 0.15 8.06
C VAL A 238 4.96 1.32 9.05
N ASP A 239 5.38 2.52 8.64
CA ASP A 239 5.31 3.69 9.51
C ASP A 239 3.87 4.16 9.77
N LEU A 240 2.98 4.07 8.77
CA LEU A 240 1.56 4.34 8.96
C LEU A 240 0.88 3.30 9.86
N ASP A 241 1.21 2.01 9.71
CA ASP A 241 0.66 0.93 10.54
C ASP A 241 1.02 1.11 12.02
N LYS A 242 2.24 1.59 12.33
CA LYS A 242 2.65 1.93 13.71
C LYS A 242 1.71 2.95 14.34
N ASP A 243 1.29 3.97 13.59
CA ASP A 243 0.35 4.97 14.09
C ASP A 243 -1.04 4.37 14.32
N VAL A 244 -1.51 3.48 13.43
CA VAL A 244 -2.79 2.77 13.64
C VAL A 244 -2.76 1.95 14.92
N VAL A 245 -1.75 1.11 15.10
CA VAL A 245 -1.57 0.29 16.31
C VAL A 245 -1.49 1.16 17.56
N LYS A 246 -0.73 2.26 17.51
CA LYS A 246 -0.60 3.21 18.62
C LYS A 246 -1.94 3.85 19.00
N TYR A 247 -2.76 4.27 18.04
CA TYR A 247 -4.05 4.89 18.33
C TYR A 247 -5.11 3.86 18.74
N PHE A 248 -5.11 2.67 18.14
CA PHE A 248 -5.98 1.56 18.55
C PHE A 248 -5.69 1.13 19.99
N ASN A 249 -4.42 0.91 20.35
CA ASN A 249 -4.02 0.55 21.71
C ASN A 249 -4.38 1.63 22.75
N LYS A 250 -4.38 2.91 22.35
CA LYS A 250 -4.86 3.99 23.23
C LYS A 250 -6.37 3.92 23.43
N TYR A 251 -7.12 3.64 22.38
CA TYR A 251 -8.57 3.47 22.42
C TYR A 251 -8.98 2.24 23.27
N ASP A 252 -8.33 1.10 23.05
CA ASP A 252 -8.52 -0.12 23.85
C ASP A 252 -8.21 0.09 25.34
N LYS A 253 -7.06 0.71 25.67
CA LYS A 253 -6.76 1.07 27.06
C LYS A 253 -7.78 2.02 27.66
N MET A 254 -8.37 2.93 26.87
CA MET A 254 -9.46 3.80 27.37
C MET A 254 -10.69 2.97 27.72
N TYR A 255 -11.07 2.01 26.87
CA TYR A 255 -12.20 1.12 27.12
C TYR A 255 -11.98 0.26 28.39
N GLN A 256 -10.82 -0.40 28.50
CA GLN A 256 -10.48 -1.23 29.67
C GLN A 256 -10.49 -0.43 30.99
N ASN A 257 -10.06 0.84 30.97
CA ASN A 257 -10.10 1.68 32.17
C ASN A 257 -11.53 2.05 32.59
N ILE A 258 -12.46 2.14 31.64
CA ILE A 258 -13.88 2.44 31.89
C ILE A 258 -14.60 1.22 32.44
N THR A 259 -14.34 0.02 31.91
CA THR A 259 -15.02 -1.22 32.30
C THR A 259 -14.43 -1.89 33.54
N ILE A 260 -13.10 -1.90 33.72
CA ILE A 260 -12.44 -2.67 34.79
C ILE A 260 -12.20 -1.82 36.04
N LYS A 261 -11.87 -0.53 35.88
CA LYS A 261 -11.34 0.28 37.00
C LYS A 261 -12.34 1.27 37.58
N GLY A 262 -13.54 1.39 37.01
CA GLY A 262 -14.57 2.35 37.45
C GLY A 262 -14.07 3.81 37.53
N LYS A 263 -12.94 4.13 36.89
CA LYS A 263 -12.34 5.46 36.98
C LYS A 263 -13.14 6.42 36.12
N LYS A 264 -13.47 7.60 36.65
CA LYS A 264 -14.18 8.65 35.91
C LYS A 264 -13.46 8.92 34.58
N PRO A 265 -14.11 8.70 33.42
CA PRO A 265 -13.49 9.01 32.14
C PRO A 265 -13.41 10.52 31.97
N GLN A 266 -12.22 11.09 32.10
CA GLN A 266 -11.97 12.50 31.76
C GLN A 266 -11.75 12.70 30.26
N LYS A 267 -11.71 11.64 29.44
CA LYS A 267 -11.33 11.69 28.03
C LYS A 267 -12.48 11.21 27.13
N ASP A 268 -12.82 12.07 26.17
CA ASP A 268 -13.78 11.85 25.08
C ASP A 268 -13.42 10.61 24.25
N PHE A 269 -14.28 9.59 24.36
CA PHE A 269 -14.11 8.27 23.76
C PHE A 269 -14.29 8.34 22.23
N LEU A 270 -15.28 9.10 21.74
CA LEU A 270 -15.51 9.29 20.30
C LEU A 270 -14.28 9.90 19.62
N ARG A 271 -13.66 10.92 20.23
CA ARG A 271 -12.46 11.52 19.65
C ARG A 271 -11.28 10.55 19.58
N ALA A 272 -11.15 9.64 20.54
CA ALA A 272 -10.10 8.62 20.51
C ALA A 272 -10.35 7.63 19.35
N GLU A 273 -11.59 7.19 19.17
CA GLU A 273 -12.00 6.35 18.03
C GLU A 273 -11.75 7.05 16.69
N LEU A 274 -12.21 8.30 16.52
CA LEU A 274 -12.03 9.07 15.28
C LEU A 274 -10.55 9.23 14.91
N LYS A 275 -9.66 9.41 15.89
CA LYS A 275 -8.21 9.46 15.65
C LYS A 275 -7.65 8.14 15.13
N TYR A 276 -8.08 7.02 15.71
CA TYR A 276 -7.71 5.70 15.22
C TYR A 276 -8.26 5.47 13.80
N LYS A 277 -9.55 5.71 13.57
CA LYS A 277 -10.21 5.56 12.27
C LYS A 277 -9.54 6.43 11.19
N GLN A 278 -9.11 7.65 11.55
CA GLN A 278 -8.36 8.52 10.64
C GLN A 278 -6.99 7.93 10.27
N ALA A 279 -6.23 7.41 11.24
CA ALA A 279 -4.97 6.74 10.95
C ALA A 279 -5.19 5.50 10.06
N ALA A 280 -6.22 4.70 10.36
CA ALA A 280 -6.60 3.54 9.57
C ALA A 280 -6.98 3.92 8.12
N SER A 281 -7.73 5.01 7.95
CA SER A 281 -8.09 5.53 6.63
C SER A 281 -6.86 5.95 5.81
N LYS A 282 -5.84 6.55 6.43
CA LYS A 282 -4.57 6.88 5.73
C LYS A 282 -3.88 5.63 5.18
N VAL A 283 -3.85 4.53 5.95
CA VAL A 283 -3.30 3.26 5.47
C VAL A 283 -4.10 2.74 4.27
N ILE A 284 -5.43 2.78 4.32
CA ILE A 284 -6.28 2.31 3.21
C ILE A 284 -6.03 3.12 1.94
N VAL A 285 -5.98 4.45 2.05
CA VAL A 285 -5.68 5.34 0.92
C VAL A 285 -4.29 5.04 0.35
N PHE A 286 -3.28 4.92 1.22
CA PHE A 286 -1.92 4.65 0.77
C PHE A 286 -1.75 3.24 0.17
N GLN A 287 -2.51 2.24 0.63
CA GLN A 287 -2.57 0.91 0.01
C GLN A 287 -3.13 0.98 -1.42
N ARG A 288 -4.19 1.76 -1.64
CA ARG A 288 -4.73 2.00 -3.00
C ARG A 288 -3.71 2.69 -3.90
N GLU A 289 -3.01 3.70 -3.39
CA GLU A 289 -1.91 4.36 -4.10
C GLU A 289 -0.80 3.36 -4.45
N PHE A 290 -0.45 2.46 -3.53
CA PHE A 290 0.55 1.42 -3.75
C PHE A 290 0.13 0.41 -4.81
N GLY A 291 -1.13 -0.04 -4.78
CA GLY A 291 -1.70 -0.91 -5.83
C GLY A 291 -1.73 -0.22 -7.21
N THR A 292 -2.04 1.07 -7.25
CA THR A 292 -2.01 1.87 -8.48
C THR A 292 -0.58 2.01 -9.02
N TRP A 293 0.39 2.27 -8.13
CA TRP A 293 1.81 2.31 -8.49
C TRP A 293 2.30 0.97 -9.06
N LEU A 294 1.85 -0.16 -8.50
CA LEU A 294 2.20 -1.49 -9.00
C LEU A 294 1.73 -1.68 -10.45
N LEU A 295 0.48 -1.30 -10.75
CA LEU A 295 -0.06 -1.39 -12.12
C LEU A 295 0.69 -0.51 -13.11
N ASN A 296 1.06 0.70 -12.70
CA ASN A 296 1.86 1.59 -13.54
C ASN A 296 3.25 1.00 -13.79
N SER A 297 3.91 0.49 -12.74
CA SER A 297 5.20 -0.18 -12.83
C SER A 297 5.15 -1.42 -13.72
N TRP A 298 4.05 -2.19 -13.69
CA TRP A 298 3.86 -3.34 -14.58
C TRP A 298 3.88 -2.89 -16.06
N ASN A 299 3.12 -1.85 -16.40
CA ASN A 299 3.10 -1.31 -17.76
C ASN A 299 4.45 -0.73 -18.18
N GLU A 300 5.15 -0.05 -17.26
CA GLU A 300 6.48 0.48 -17.50
C GLU A 300 7.48 -0.65 -17.80
N ILE A 301 7.54 -1.69 -16.96
CA ILE A 301 8.39 -2.86 -17.18
C ILE A 301 8.08 -3.52 -18.53
N LYS A 302 6.81 -3.62 -18.90
CA LYS A 302 6.38 -4.18 -20.19
C LYS A 302 6.90 -3.35 -21.37
N GLN A 303 6.90 -2.02 -21.26
CA GLN A 303 7.46 -1.14 -22.29
C GLN A 303 8.98 -1.30 -22.39
N LEU A 304 9.67 -1.36 -21.25
CA LEU A 304 11.12 -1.60 -21.20
C LEU A 304 11.48 -2.94 -21.84
N GLU A 305 10.74 -4.01 -21.54
CA GLU A 305 10.98 -5.31 -22.16
C GLU A 305 10.73 -5.28 -23.67
N THR A 306 9.71 -4.56 -24.12
CA THR A 306 9.41 -4.40 -25.55
C THR A 306 10.58 -3.75 -26.28
N GLN A 307 11.12 -2.65 -25.74
CA GLN A 307 12.28 -1.96 -26.30
C GLN A 307 13.52 -2.85 -26.31
N ARG A 308 13.78 -3.54 -25.19
CA ARG A 308 14.91 -4.45 -25.03
C ARG A 308 14.86 -5.61 -26.03
N LEU A 309 13.73 -6.31 -26.11
CA LEU A 309 13.59 -7.47 -27.01
C LEU A 309 13.64 -7.05 -28.48
N ASP A 310 13.06 -5.89 -28.82
CA ASP A 310 13.15 -5.33 -30.17
C ASP A 310 14.60 -5.05 -30.56
N LEU A 311 15.37 -4.40 -29.67
CA LEU A 311 16.78 -4.15 -29.89
C LEU A 311 17.57 -5.45 -30.08
N VAL A 312 17.35 -6.43 -29.21
CA VAL A 312 18.04 -7.73 -29.29
C VAL A 312 17.74 -8.42 -30.62
N ASN A 313 16.47 -8.46 -31.03
CA ASN A 313 16.09 -9.11 -32.28
C ASN A 313 16.74 -8.43 -33.50
N HIS A 314 16.66 -7.10 -33.57
CA HIS A 314 17.31 -6.32 -34.64
C HIS A 314 18.83 -6.54 -34.66
N THR A 315 19.46 -6.54 -33.48
CA THR A 315 20.91 -6.73 -33.35
C THR A 315 21.35 -8.11 -33.84
N LEU A 316 20.59 -9.16 -33.51
CA LEU A 316 20.89 -10.53 -33.96
C LEU A 316 20.68 -10.70 -35.48
N LEU A 317 19.66 -10.06 -36.04
CA LEU A 317 19.43 -10.03 -37.50
C LEU A 317 20.60 -9.36 -38.23
N GLU A 318 20.99 -8.16 -37.78
CA GLU A 318 22.12 -7.44 -38.35
C GLU A 318 23.42 -8.24 -38.22
N PHE A 319 23.67 -8.85 -37.07
CA PHE A 319 24.83 -9.70 -36.85
C PHE A 319 24.90 -10.85 -37.86
N GLN A 320 23.78 -11.57 -38.07
CA GLN A 320 23.74 -12.67 -39.03
C GLN A 320 23.95 -12.20 -40.48
N ASN A 321 23.41 -11.04 -40.84
CA ASN A 321 23.63 -10.44 -42.15
C ASN A 321 25.11 -10.07 -42.35
N GLN A 322 25.77 -9.52 -41.33
CA GLN A 322 27.20 -9.21 -41.40
C GLN A 322 28.06 -10.48 -41.49
N VAL A 323 27.72 -11.53 -40.73
CA VAL A 323 28.39 -12.84 -40.87
C VAL A 323 28.28 -13.36 -42.31
N MET A 324 27.09 -13.27 -42.93
CA MET A 324 26.92 -13.66 -44.34
C MET A 324 27.76 -12.79 -45.28
N ASN A 325 27.87 -11.49 -45.04
CA ASN A 325 28.65 -10.58 -45.89
C ASN A 325 30.15 -10.86 -45.84
N VAL A 326 30.68 -11.26 -44.69
CA VAL A 326 32.12 -11.53 -44.49
C VAL A 326 32.50 -12.95 -44.88
N TYR A 327 31.67 -13.93 -44.53
CA TYR A 327 31.99 -15.36 -44.62
C TYR A 327 31.20 -16.11 -45.70
N GLY A 328 30.23 -15.44 -46.33
CA GLY A 328 29.29 -16.09 -47.23
C GLY A 328 28.16 -16.78 -46.48
N LYS A 329 27.21 -17.30 -47.25
CA LYS A 329 26.00 -17.93 -46.71
C LYS A 329 26.31 -19.31 -46.12
N ILE A 330 26.12 -19.45 -44.81
CA ILE A 330 26.14 -20.76 -44.15
C ILE A 330 24.85 -21.54 -44.43
N PRO A 331 24.87 -22.89 -44.38
CA PRO A 331 23.70 -23.71 -44.71
C PRO A 331 22.43 -23.36 -43.90
N GLN A 332 22.58 -22.92 -42.65
CA GLN A 332 21.46 -22.59 -41.75
C GLN A 332 21.02 -21.12 -41.81
N HIS A 333 21.65 -20.27 -42.64
CA HIS A 333 21.44 -18.82 -42.60
C HIS A 333 19.96 -18.44 -42.79
N ASP A 334 19.30 -18.97 -43.82
CA ASP A 334 17.89 -18.65 -44.09
C ASP A 334 16.96 -19.11 -42.97
N SER A 335 17.28 -20.23 -42.33
CA SER A 335 16.51 -20.74 -41.19
C SER A 335 16.63 -19.83 -39.97
N ILE A 336 17.84 -19.29 -39.71
CA ILE A 336 18.09 -18.37 -38.59
C ILE A 336 17.39 -17.04 -38.86
N ILE A 337 17.54 -16.47 -40.05
CA ILE A 337 16.87 -15.23 -40.45
C ILE A 337 15.34 -15.41 -40.42
N GLY A 338 14.83 -16.55 -40.89
CA GLY A 338 13.41 -16.89 -40.79
C GLY A 338 12.90 -16.96 -39.35
N ALA A 339 13.68 -17.55 -38.44
CA ALA A 339 13.34 -17.62 -37.03
C ALA A 339 13.32 -16.23 -36.37
N LEU A 340 14.34 -15.40 -36.60
CA LEU A 340 14.44 -14.04 -36.05
C LEU A 340 13.36 -13.10 -36.60
N ASN A 341 13.06 -13.17 -37.91
CA ASN A 341 11.94 -12.42 -38.51
C ASN A 341 10.57 -12.92 -38.04
N GLY A 342 10.48 -14.17 -37.57
CA GLY A 342 9.28 -14.74 -36.97
C GLY A 342 8.99 -14.23 -35.56
N VAL A 343 9.96 -13.60 -34.89
CA VAL A 343 9.79 -13.04 -33.54
C VAL A 343 8.84 -11.86 -33.58
N LYS A 344 7.66 -12.04 -33.00
CA LYS A 344 6.66 -10.98 -32.83
C LYS A 344 6.83 -10.34 -31.45
N VAL A 345 7.77 -9.41 -31.34
CA VAL A 345 8.18 -8.75 -30.07
C VAL A 345 6.97 -8.38 -29.20
N GLN A 346 6.01 -7.64 -29.75
CA GLN A 346 4.85 -7.20 -28.98
C GLN A 346 4.01 -8.37 -28.44
N GLN A 347 3.86 -9.44 -29.21
CA GLN A 347 3.09 -10.62 -28.82
C GLN A 347 3.83 -11.41 -27.73
N GLU A 348 5.13 -11.62 -27.87
CA GLU A 348 5.97 -12.30 -26.87
C GLU A 348 5.93 -11.57 -25.52
N VAL A 349 6.14 -10.26 -25.54
CA VAL A 349 6.10 -9.43 -24.32
C VAL A 349 4.69 -9.38 -23.73
N ASN A 350 3.63 -9.33 -24.56
CA ASN A 350 2.27 -9.42 -24.07
C ASN A 350 1.99 -10.74 -23.35
N ASN A 351 2.52 -11.86 -23.86
CA ASN A 351 2.37 -13.17 -23.24
C ASN A 351 3.13 -13.25 -21.91
N LEU A 352 4.38 -12.78 -21.90
CA LEU A 352 5.27 -12.81 -20.74
C LEU A 352 4.75 -11.95 -19.56
N TYR A 353 4.08 -10.84 -19.87
CA TYR A 353 3.47 -9.95 -18.88
C TYR A 353 1.94 -10.07 -18.85
N SER A 354 1.39 -11.16 -19.38
CA SER A 354 -0.03 -11.45 -19.27
C SER A 354 -0.41 -11.74 -17.81
N TYR A 355 -1.67 -11.50 -17.48
CA TYR A 355 -2.16 -11.78 -16.13
C TYR A 355 -2.10 -13.27 -15.81
N ASP A 356 -2.38 -14.14 -16.77
CA ASP A 356 -2.34 -15.60 -16.58
C ASP A 356 -0.92 -16.12 -16.33
N PHE A 357 0.11 -15.39 -16.78
CA PHE A 357 1.51 -15.73 -16.52
C PHE A 357 1.98 -15.18 -15.17
N VAL A 358 1.60 -13.94 -14.84
CA VAL A 358 2.06 -13.26 -13.63
C VAL A 358 1.25 -13.65 -12.40
N LEU A 359 -0.03 -13.96 -12.51
CA LEU A 359 -0.91 -14.33 -11.39
C LEU A 359 -1.12 -15.85 -11.33
N THR A 360 -1.29 -16.38 -10.11
CA THR A 360 -1.70 -17.77 -9.94
C THR A 360 -3.20 -17.90 -10.14
N LYS A 361 -3.66 -19.13 -10.40
CA LYS A 361 -5.10 -19.45 -10.44
C LYS A 361 -5.82 -19.02 -9.15
N GLN A 362 -5.21 -19.23 -7.99
CA GLN A 362 -5.78 -18.81 -6.71
C GLN A 362 -5.89 -17.29 -6.57
N GLU A 363 -4.91 -16.54 -7.06
CA GLU A 363 -4.96 -15.06 -7.04
C GLU A 363 -6.01 -14.55 -8.03
N LEU A 364 -6.15 -15.16 -9.22
CA LEU A 364 -7.20 -14.83 -10.19
C LEU A 364 -8.60 -15.12 -9.64
N GLU A 365 -8.78 -16.27 -8.97
CA GLU A 365 -10.01 -16.66 -8.29
C GLU A 365 -10.33 -15.71 -7.12
N PHE A 366 -9.31 -15.31 -6.34
CA PHE A 366 -9.47 -14.38 -5.21
C PHE A 366 -9.96 -13.01 -5.65
N ILE A 367 -9.43 -12.50 -6.77
CA ILE A 367 -9.84 -11.21 -7.34
C ILE A 367 -11.23 -11.36 -8.02
N GLN A 368 -11.72 -12.61 -8.18
CA GLN A 368 -12.97 -13.00 -8.83
C GLN A 368 -13.02 -12.60 -10.31
N THR A 369 -11.91 -12.78 -11.03
CA THR A 369 -11.77 -12.20 -12.37
C THR A 369 -11.44 -13.22 -13.44
N GLU A 370 -12.22 -13.19 -14.53
CA GLU A 370 -11.83 -13.76 -15.83
C GLU A 370 -11.23 -12.68 -16.77
N GLN A 371 -11.21 -11.39 -16.38
CA GLN A 371 -10.83 -10.28 -17.28
C GLN A 371 -9.83 -9.26 -16.69
N GLN A 372 -8.93 -8.78 -17.55
CA GLN A 372 -7.94 -7.71 -17.31
C GLN A 372 -8.51 -6.47 -16.59
N GLN A 373 -9.73 -6.06 -16.95
CA GLN A 373 -10.35 -4.84 -16.45
C GLN A 373 -10.69 -4.91 -14.96
N GLU A 374 -10.90 -6.10 -14.41
CA GLU A 374 -11.30 -6.28 -13.03
C GLU A 374 -10.12 -6.27 -12.06
N LEU A 375 -8.93 -6.69 -12.50
CA LEU A 375 -7.68 -6.52 -11.75
C LEU A 375 -7.31 -5.04 -11.56
N VAL A 376 -7.41 -4.27 -12.65
CA VAL A 376 -7.16 -2.83 -12.63
C VAL A 376 -8.15 -2.15 -11.67
N LYS A 377 -9.42 -2.54 -11.73
CA LYS A 377 -10.45 -2.07 -10.80
C LYS A 377 -10.16 -2.47 -9.35
N TYR A 378 -9.65 -3.69 -9.10
CA TYR A 378 -9.34 -4.16 -7.75
C TYR A 378 -8.31 -3.26 -7.07
N PHE A 379 -7.16 -3.03 -7.71
CA PHE A 379 -6.09 -2.19 -7.13
C PHE A 379 -6.48 -0.70 -7.09
N GLN A 380 -7.11 -0.17 -8.14
CA GLN A 380 -7.50 1.25 -8.19
C GLN A 380 -8.64 1.60 -7.25
N ASN A 381 -9.56 0.67 -7.00
CA ASN A 381 -10.73 0.89 -6.13
C ASN A 381 -10.58 0.19 -4.79
N PHE A 382 -9.37 -0.24 -4.41
CA PHE A 382 -9.15 -0.89 -3.12
C PHE A 382 -9.77 -0.07 -1.99
N GLN A 383 -10.67 -0.70 -1.25
CA GLN A 383 -11.41 -0.09 -0.16
C GLN A 383 -11.70 -1.13 0.90
N VAL A 384 -11.71 -0.70 2.15
CA VAL A 384 -12.19 -1.52 3.26
C VAL A 384 -13.59 -1.04 3.62
N ILE A 385 -14.58 -1.91 3.44
CA ILE A 385 -15.97 -1.60 3.74
C ILE A 385 -16.18 -1.72 5.25
N ASP A 386 -16.56 -0.61 5.89
CA ASP A 386 -17.04 -0.64 7.27
C ASP A 386 -18.52 -1.03 7.26
N LYS A 387 -18.84 -2.26 7.67
CA LYS A 387 -20.23 -2.76 7.73
C LYS A 387 -21.17 -1.91 8.60
N TYR A 388 -20.62 -1.10 9.50
CA TYR A 388 -21.41 -0.22 10.35
C TYR A 388 -21.55 1.20 9.77
N ALA A 389 -21.00 1.48 8.56
CA ALA A 389 -20.92 2.81 7.93
C ALA A 389 -22.26 3.56 7.83
N GLU A 390 -23.36 2.84 7.66
CA GLU A 390 -24.69 3.43 7.42
C GLU A 390 -25.49 3.64 8.71
N GLN A 391 -25.06 3.06 9.83
CA GLN A 391 -25.78 3.12 11.11
C GLN A 391 -25.54 4.45 11.85
N SER A 392 -26.40 4.83 12.78
CA SER A 392 -26.09 5.93 13.71
C SER A 392 -24.95 5.52 14.63
N HIS A 393 -23.93 6.37 14.77
CA HIS A 393 -22.76 6.04 15.59
C HIS A 393 -23.12 6.00 17.09
N PRO A 394 -22.84 4.91 17.84
CA PRO A 394 -23.31 4.76 19.22
C PRO A 394 -22.86 5.85 20.20
N LEU A 395 -21.70 6.48 19.96
CA LEU A 395 -21.12 7.52 20.81
C LEU A 395 -21.66 8.93 20.53
N ILE A 396 -22.47 9.09 19.49
CA ILE A 396 -23.12 10.36 19.16
C ILE A 396 -24.48 10.38 19.87
N LEU A 397 -24.68 11.36 20.75
CA LEU A 397 -26.00 11.62 21.33
C LEU A 397 -26.88 12.41 20.36
N LYS A 398 -26.30 13.44 19.74
CA LYS A 398 -27.00 14.32 18.80
C LYS A 398 -26.03 14.98 17.84
N GLN A 399 -26.50 15.22 16.61
CA GLN A 399 -25.75 15.89 15.56
C GLN A 399 -26.59 17.04 15.00
N PHE A 400 -25.96 18.18 14.78
CA PHE A 400 -26.56 19.37 14.15
C PHE A 400 -25.67 19.86 13.00
N SER A 401 -26.29 20.59 12.07
CA SER A 401 -25.59 21.31 10.99
C SER A 401 -25.88 22.80 11.15
N ALA A 402 -24.84 23.62 11.24
CA ALA A 402 -24.96 25.04 11.53
C ALA A 402 -23.86 25.83 10.81
N GLN A 403 -23.76 27.12 11.07
CA GLN A 403 -22.63 27.96 10.70
C GLN A 403 -21.93 28.49 11.96
N ARG A 404 -20.60 28.52 11.95
CA ARG A 404 -19.78 29.02 13.05
C ARG A 404 -19.08 30.30 12.63
N ASP A 405 -19.04 31.28 13.52
CA ASP A 405 -18.23 32.48 13.31
C ASP A 405 -16.74 32.19 13.55
N VAL A 406 -15.91 32.53 12.56
CA VAL A 406 -14.44 32.42 12.59
C VAL A 406 -13.75 33.75 12.30
N GLY A 407 -14.50 34.84 12.18
CA GLY A 407 -13.96 36.16 11.87
C GLY A 407 -13.12 36.72 13.02
N THR A 408 -11.91 37.21 12.71
CA THR A 408 -11.07 37.97 13.66
C THR A 408 -11.46 39.44 13.70
N ILE A 409 -11.95 39.98 12.58
CA ILE A 409 -12.51 41.32 12.42
C ILE A 409 -13.81 41.17 11.62
N GLY A 410 -14.96 41.51 12.22
CA GLY A 410 -16.28 41.22 11.65
C GLY A 410 -16.70 39.74 11.78
N LYS A 411 -17.94 39.43 11.41
CA LYS A 411 -18.46 38.05 11.43
C LYS A 411 -18.14 37.34 10.12
N THR A 412 -17.52 36.17 10.20
CA THR A 412 -17.25 35.29 9.05
C THR A 412 -17.82 33.92 9.33
N TRP A 413 -18.90 33.56 8.63
CA TRP A 413 -19.62 32.31 8.84
C TRP A 413 -19.07 31.20 7.96
N ILE A 414 -18.69 30.08 8.58
CA ILE A 414 -18.34 28.84 7.86
C ILE A 414 -19.32 27.74 8.22
N GLU A 415 -19.65 26.88 7.25
CA GLU A 415 -20.46 25.69 7.53
C GLU A 415 -19.75 24.80 8.56
N THR A 416 -20.51 24.31 9.54
CA THR A 416 -19.99 23.59 10.68
C THR A 416 -20.92 22.46 11.11
N GLY A 417 -20.35 21.27 11.24
CA GLY A 417 -20.97 20.14 11.90
C GLY A 417 -20.80 20.24 13.42
N ILE A 418 -21.86 20.00 14.17
CA ILE A 418 -21.83 19.94 15.62
C ILE A 418 -22.21 18.54 16.06
N ILE A 419 -21.39 17.93 16.92
CA ILE A 419 -21.67 16.64 17.53
C ILE A 419 -21.62 16.78 19.05
N ILE A 420 -22.64 16.27 19.72
CA ILE A 420 -22.67 16.11 21.16
C ILE A 420 -22.46 14.63 21.48
N THR A 421 -21.43 14.33 22.28
CA THR A 421 -21.01 12.95 22.55
C THR A 421 -21.64 12.39 23.82
N VAL A 422 -21.67 11.05 23.95
CA VAL A 422 -22.08 10.34 25.18
C VAL A 422 -21.22 10.71 26.41
N ASP A 423 -20.03 11.28 26.18
CA ASP A 423 -19.11 11.77 27.21
C ASP A 423 -19.33 13.25 27.56
N HIS A 424 -20.44 13.85 27.13
CA HIS A 424 -20.79 15.25 27.40
C HIS A 424 -19.76 16.24 26.85
N TYR A 425 -19.27 15.98 25.64
CA TYR A 425 -18.44 16.91 24.89
C TYR A 425 -19.19 17.53 23.73
N PHE A 426 -18.94 18.82 23.52
CA PHE A 426 -19.32 19.59 22.35
C PHE A 426 -18.17 19.58 21.35
N LEU A 427 -18.39 18.95 20.19
CA LEU A 427 -17.43 18.86 19.10
C LEU A 427 -17.89 19.69 17.91
N THR A 428 -16.99 20.48 17.34
CA THR A 428 -17.25 21.20 16.08
C THR A 428 -16.34 20.70 14.97
N PHE A 429 -16.86 20.62 13.75
CA PHE A 429 -16.13 20.21 12.55
C PHE A 429 -16.34 21.26 11.48
N ASP A 430 -15.30 21.60 10.73
CA ASP A 430 -15.48 22.45 9.56
C ASP A 430 -16.15 21.62 8.45
N GLY A 431 -17.31 22.09 7.97
CA GLY A 431 -18.19 21.33 7.08
C GLY A 431 -18.94 20.19 7.76
N LYS A 432 -19.55 19.30 6.94
CA LYS A 432 -20.30 18.14 7.43
C LYS A 432 -19.34 17.09 8.02
N PRO A 433 -19.55 16.63 9.26
CA PRO A 433 -18.63 15.70 9.89
C PRO A 433 -18.72 14.34 9.19
N THR A 434 -17.57 13.82 8.79
CA THR A 434 -17.42 12.45 8.29
C THR A 434 -16.92 11.55 9.41
N ARG A 435 -17.11 10.23 9.28
CA ARG A 435 -16.64 9.24 10.28
C ARG A 435 -15.12 9.21 10.50
N PHE A 436 -14.35 9.90 9.65
CA PHE A 436 -12.89 10.04 9.74
C PHE A 436 -12.44 11.48 10.03
N SER A 437 -13.38 12.42 10.11
CA SER A 437 -13.05 13.83 10.33
C SER A 437 -12.57 14.05 11.76
N LYS A 438 -11.54 14.88 11.89
CA LYS A 438 -11.04 15.31 13.20
C LYS A 438 -11.87 16.51 13.66
N PRO A 439 -12.36 16.53 14.90
CA PRO A 439 -13.02 17.72 15.43
C PRO A 439 -12.03 18.88 15.51
N GLU A 440 -12.45 20.03 15.01
CA GLU A 440 -11.69 21.28 15.03
C GLU A 440 -11.62 21.83 16.46
N ASN A 441 -12.76 21.85 17.14
CA ASN A 441 -12.83 22.21 18.54
C ASN A 441 -13.49 21.11 19.37
N LYS A 442 -13.08 21.05 20.65
CA LYS A 442 -13.64 20.17 21.67
C LYS A 442 -13.82 20.97 22.95
N TYR A 443 -15.04 20.98 23.48
CA TYR A 443 -15.36 21.63 24.75
C TYR A 443 -16.14 20.71 25.67
N PRO A 444 -15.82 20.64 26.97
CA PRO A 444 -16.70 20.00 27.94
C PRO A 444 -18.02 20.79 28.01
N LEU A 445 -19.14 20.08 28.13
CA LEU A 445 -20.45 20.73 28.37
C LEU A 445 -20.60 21.22 29.82
N ASP A 446 -19.81 20.69 30.74
CA ASP A 446 -19.86 21.08 32.14
C ASP A 446 -19.52 22.57 32.33
N GLY A 447 -20.35 23.27 33.09
CA GLY A 447 -20.22 24.71 33.33
C GLY A 447 -20.43 25.61 32.11
N MET A 448 -20.94 25.09 30.99
CA MET A 448 -21.23 25.94 29.83
C MET A 448 -22.41 26.88 30.09
N LYS A 449 -22.40 28.03 29.40
CA LYS A 449 -23.51 28.99 29.41
C LYS A 449 -23.94 29.28 27.98
N MET A 450 -25.24 29.47 27.79
CA MET A 450 -25.83 29.77 26.49
C MET A 450 -26.53 31.12 26.55
N THR A 451 -26.46 31.88 25.47
CA THR A 451 -27.15 33.16 25.35
C THR A 451 -27.61 33.33 23.90
N THR A 452 -28.92 33.40 23.71
CA THR A 452 -29.52 33.70 22.42
C THR A 452 -29.22 35.15 22.05
N ARG A 453 -28.66 35.38 20.86
CA ARG A 453 -28.35 36.73 20.36
C ARG A 453 -29.48 37.28 19.48
N ASN A 454 -30.09 36.41 18.68
CA ASN A 454 -31.28 36.69 17.88
C ASN A 454 -32.02 35.36 17.57
N ALA A 455 -33.04 35.39 16.70
CA ALA A 455 -33.87 34.23 16.40
C ALA A 455 -33.12 33.01 15.81
N LEU A 456 -31.89 33.18 15.32
CA LEU A 456 -31.09 32.12 14.67
C LEU A 456 -29.66 31.99 15.22
N GLU A 457 -29.21 32.94 16.05
CA GLU A 457 -27.85 32.97 16.60
C GLU A 457 -27.81 32.60 18.08
N LEU A 458 -26.95 31.63 18.39
CA LEU A 458 -26.66 31.15 19.72
C LEU A 458 -25.20 31.44 20.08
N GLU A 459 -24.97 32.17 21.17
CA GLU A 459 -23.65 32.27 21.78
C GLU A 459 -23.52 31.18 22.85
N ILE A 460 -22.49 30.33 22.71
CA ILE A 460 -22.14 29.32 23.70
C ILE A 460 -20.79 29.68 24.31
N GLN A 461 -20.78 29.84 25.63
CA GLN A 461 -19.58 30.11 26.42
C GLN A 461 -19.19 28.85 27.19
N PHE A 462 -18.02 28.31 26.88
CA PHE A 462 -17.44 27.16 27.56
C PHE A 462 -16.43 27.60 28.60
N VAL A 463 -16.44 26.94 29.76
CA VAL A 463 -15.41 27.07 30.78
C VAL A 463 -14.41 25.94 30.59
N ILE A 464 -13.14 26.29 30.39
CA ILE A 464 -12.05 25.34 30.21
C ILE A 464 -11.21 25.39 31.49
N PRO A 465 -11.22 24.30 32.30
CA PRO A 465 -10.48 24.25 33.54
C PRO A 465 -8.98 24.46 33.33
N GLY A 466 -8.39 25.38 34.07
CA GLY A 466 -6.94 25.64 34.05
C GLY A 466 -6.26 25.16 35.33
N LEU A 467 -4.93 25.09 35.29
CA LEU A 467 -4.12 24.78 36.48
C LEU A 467 -4.10 25.93 37.50
N VAL A 468 -4.29 27.17 37.04
CA VAL A 468 -4.22 28.41 37.86
C VAL A 468 -5.48 29.26 37.70
N MET A 469 -5.99 29.40 36.48
CA MET A 469 -7.24 30.11 36.19
C MET A 469 -7.99 29.43 35.05
N ASP A 470 -9.30 29.35 35.16
CA ASP A 470 -10.15 28.82 34.10
C ASP A 470 -10.22 29.80 32.94
N SER A 471 -10.03 29.29 31.73
CA SER A 471 -10.19 30.08 30.51
C SER A 471 -11.63 29.96 30.01
N LYS A 472 -12.16 31.06 29.45
CA LYS A 472 -13.50 31.07 28.86
C LYS A 472 -13.35 31.18 27.35
N LYS A 473 -13.94 30.24 26.61
CA LYS A 473 -14.00 30.29 25.15
C LYS A 473 -15.43 30.49 24.71
N LYS A 474 -15.64 31.44 23.81
CA LYS A 474 -16.95 31.75 23.25
C LYS A 474 -17.02 31.24 21.82
N LEU A 475 -18.13 30.62 21.47
CA LEU A 475 -18.50 30.29 20.10
C LEU A 475 -19.80 30.99 19.77
N LEU A 476 -19.85 31.60 18.60
CA LEU A 476 -21.10 32.10 18.03
C LEU A 476 -21.50 31.15 16.90
N ILE A 477 -22.71 30.61 17.00
CA ILE A 477 -23.26 29.62 16.07
C ILE A 477 -24.57 30.17 15.50
N GLN A 478 -24.74 30.08 14.19
CA GLN A 478 -25.95 30.45 13.48
C GLN A 478 -26.62 29.20 12.89
N PHE A 479 -27.90 29.00 13.18
CA PHE A 479 -28.71 27.90 12.64
C PHE A 479 -29.51 28.36 11.43
N LYS A 480 -29.93 27.41 10.58
CA LYS A 480 -30.74 27.73 9.41
C LYS A 480 -32.20 27.98 9.79
N LYS A 481 -32.68 27.33 10.85
CA LYS A 481 -34.06 27.42 11.34
C LYS A 481 -34.11 27.71 12.84
N SER A 482 -35.16 28.39 13.29
CA SER A 482 -35.43 28.63 14.71
C SER A 482 -35.57 27.32 15.49
N ASP A 483 -36.25 26.33 14.91
CA ASP A 483 -36.53 25.06 15.55
C ASP A 483 -35.23 24.29 15.87
N GLU A 484 -34.21 24.40 15.01
CA GLU A 484 -32.89 23.80 15.23
C GLU A 484 -32.16 24.48 16.39
N LEU A 485 -32.32 25.80 16.54
CA LEU A 485 -31.78 26.57 17.67
C LEU A 485 -32.50 26.21 18.97
N GLU A 486 -33.83 26.10 18.95
CA GLU A 486 -34.61 25.69 20.12
C GLU A 486 -34.27 24.26 20.55
N GLU A 487 -34.15 23.34 19.60
CA GLU A 487 -33.80 21.95 19.86
C GLU A 487 -32.41 21.84 20.49
N ILE A 488 -31.39 22.52 19.94
CA ILE A 488 -30.04 22.45 20.52
C ILE A 488 -30.00 23.11 21.90
N MET A 489 -30.71 24.23 22.10
CA MET A 489 -30.78 24.88 23.41
C MET A 489 -31.41 23.96 24.44
N TYR A 490 -32.58 23.40 24.14
CA TYR A 490 -33.25 22.44 25.02
C TYR A 490 -32.35 21.25 25.35
N PHE A 491 -31.67 20.70 24.33
CA PHE A 491 -30.78 19.56 24.51
C PHE A 491 -29.58 19.90 25.40
N LEU A 492 -28.94 21.04 25.14
CA LEU A 492 -27.79 21.53 25.89
C LEU A 492 -28.15 21.93 27.34
N GLU A 493 -29.33 22.49 27.59
CA GLU A 493 -29.83 22.72 28.95
C GLU A 493 -30.07 21.40 29.69
N THR A 494 -30.64 20.42 29.00
CA THR A 494 -30.95 19.11 29.60
C THR A 494 -29.67 18.31 29.91
N VAL A 495 -28.70 18.33 29.00
CA VAL A 495 -27.46 17.53 29.06
C VAL A 495 -26.32 18.25 29.78
N GLY A 496 -26.17 19.57 29.62
CA GLY A 496 -25.05 20.33 30.17
C GLY A 496 -25.33 21.11 31.46
N GLN A 497 -26.59 21.24 31.91
CA GLN A 497 -26.93 21.87 33.21
C GLN A 497 -27.36 20.87 34.30
N ASN A 498 -26.99 19.59 34.19
CA ASN A 498 -27.21 18.58 35.25
C ASN A 498 -28.68 18.40 35.68
N LYS A 499 -29.64 18.30 34.75
CA LYS A 499 -30.95 17.71 35.09
C LYS A 499 -30.89 16.17 35.22
N PHE A 500 -29.85 15.51 34.69
CA PHE A 500 -29.72 14.04 34.76
C PHE A 500 -28.37 13.44 35.20
N ALA A 501 -27.30 14.19 35.50
CA ALA A 501 -26.05 13.57 35.96
C ALA A 501 -25.22 14.45 36.91
N LEU A 502 -24.61 13.80 37.91
CA LEU A 502 -23.41 14.20 38.67
C LEU A 502 -23.47 15.49 39.53
N ASN A 503 -23.91 15.31 40.78
CA ASN A 503 -22.96 15.36 41.90
C ASN A 503 -22.99 13.98 42.55
#